data_AF-A0A7Y0EH96-F1
#
_entry.id   AF-A0A7Y0EH96-F1
#
_cell.length_a   1.000
_cell.length_b   1.000
_cell.length_c   1.000
_cell.angle_alpha   90.00
_cell.angle_beta   90.00
_cell.angle_gamma   90.00
#
_symmetry.space_group_name_H-M   'P 1'
#
loop_
_entity.id
_entity.type
_entity.pdbx_description
1 polymer ?
#
loop_
_entity_poly.entity_id
_entity_poly.type
_entity_poly.pdbx_seq_one_letter_code
_entity_poly.pdbx_strand_id
1 'polypeptide(L)'
;MERVLKLITLDIRKKGFFNNLIISLFVAAFILFLICAKGEVQAMPKMMLKIISYILLVIFSFSLTQEFSNKTDKMIFTGIFSRIEIMLSKLSSFIIAAIVCFIFYEILSIACNTFDSKMLLNNLYAFIIFAVTLGTFELLVSVFSSNFLLTGIIGYVLYFDLILALLNNALGSGRSEAVKHVIKSLPFYIANTGFYSGGYTVNQSIIMICCGVLFLILACAIIDRKDI
;
A
#
# COMPACT_ATOMS: atom_id res chain seq x y z
N MET A 1 6.11 19.53 15.23
CA MET A 1 6.72 18.18 15.18
C MET A 1 6.33 17.30 16.37
N GLU A 2 6.52 17.73 17.61
CA GLU A 2 6.25 16.89 18.80
C GLU A 2 4.79 16.40 18.89
N ARG A 3 3.83 17.23 18.45
CA ARG A 3 2.40 16.90 18.39
C ARG A 3 2.08 15.84 17.32
N VAL A 4 2.68 15.96 16.14
CA VAL A 4 2.53 14.98 15.03
C VAL A 4 3.13 13.63 15.43
N LEU A 5 4.29 13.62 16.08
CA LEU A 5 4.90 12.40 16.64
C LEU A 5 4.01 11.71 17.66
N LYS A 6 3.33 12.48 18.52
CA LYS A 6 2.33 11.93 19.47
C LYS A 6 1.14 11.32 18.74
N LEU A 7 0.64 11.95 17.69
CA LEU A 7 -0.48 11.43 16.89
C LEU A 7 -0.10 10.14 16.15
N ILE A 8 1.09 10.12 15.54
CA ILE A 8 1.68 8.92 14.94
C ILE A 8 1.80 7.81 15.99
N THR A 9 2.30 8.12 17.18
CA THR A 9 2.43 7.14 18.27
C THR A 9 1.07 6.60 18.71
N LEU A 10 0.02 7.42 18.71
CA LEU A 10 -1.35 7.01 19.05
C LEU A 10 -1.97 6.12 17.96
N ASP A 11 -1.77 6.46 16.69
CA ASP A 11 -2.21 5.64 15.55
C ASP A 11 -1.52 4.27 15.57
N ILE A 12 -0.21 4.24 15.83
CA ILE A 12 0.59 3.02 15.99
C ILE A 12 0.12 2.20 17.20
N ARG A 13 -0.06 2.85 18.36
CA ARG A 13 -0.48 2.18 19.60
C ARG A 13 -1.98 1.85 19.63
N LYS A 14 -2.72 2.12 18.54
CA LYS A 14 -4.13 1.79 18.45
C LYS A 14 -4.30 0.29 18.69
N LYS A 15 -5.00 -0.03 19.78
CA LYS A 15 -5.10 -1.39 20.31
C LYS A 15 -5.62 -2.32 19.21
N GLY A 16 -4.80 -3.29 18.82
CA GLY A 16 -5.15 -4.29 17.79
C GLY A 16 -4.60 -4.04 16.38
N PHE A 17 -4.10 -2.86 16.03
CA PHE A 17 -3.57 -2.62 14.67
C PHE A 17 -2.38 -3.54 14.34
N PHE A 18 -1.33 -3.52 15.16
CA PHE A 18 -0.17 -4.40 15.00
C PHE A 18 -0.52 -5.87 15.18
N ASN A 19 -1.35 -6.20 16.18
CA ASN A 19 -1.75 -7.59 16.41
C ASN A 19 -2.49 -8.16 15.19
N ASN A 20 -3.44 -7.42 14.62
CA ASN A 20 -4.19 -7.87 13.45
C ASN A 20 -3.30 -8.00 12.22
N LEU A 21 -2.38 -7.05 12.00
CA LEU A 21 -1.40 -7.12 10.92
C LEU A 21 -0.52 -8.37 11.06
N ILE A 22 0.07 -8.59 12.24
CA ILE A 22 0.93 -9.76 12.50
C ILE A 22 0.14 -11.07 12.36
N ILE A 23 -1.05 -11.16 12.94
CA ILE A 23 -1.93 -12.33 12.82
C ILE A 23 -2.23 -12.61 11.34
N SER A 24 -2.58 -11.59 10.55
CA SER A 24 -2.89 -11.75 9.13
C SER A 24 -1.68 -12.30 8.34
N LEU A 25 -0.47 -11.83 8.64
CA LEU A 25 0.76 -12.31 8.00
C LEU A 25 1.06 -13.77 8.36
N PHE A 26 0.91 -14.14 9.64
CA PHE A 26 1.11 -15.52 10.08
C PHE A 26 0.07 -16.48 9.50
N VAL A 27 -1.21 -16.09 9.47
CA VAL A 27 -2.28 -16.88 8.85
C VAL A 27 -2.00 -17.07 7.36
N ALA A 28 -1.63 -16.00 6.65
CA ALA A 28 -1.27 -16.07 5.24
C ALA A 28 -0.07 -16.99 4.98
N ALA A 29 0.99 -16.86 5.78
CA ALA A 29 2.16 -17.73 5.68
C ALA A 29 1.81 -19.20 5.98
N PHE A 30 0.96 -19.46 6.97
CA PHE A 30 0.50 -20.81 7.28
C PHE A 30 -0.29 -21.43 6.12
N ILE A 31 -1.23 -20.68 5.52
CA ILE A 31 -1.99 -21.14 4.36
C ILE A 31 -1.05 -21.42 3.17
N LEU A 32 -0.12 -20.51 2.88
CA LEU A 32 0.86 -20.71 1.81
C LEU A 32 1.76 -21.92 2.07
N PHE A 33 2.16 -22.16 3.32
CA PHE A 33 2.93 -23.33 3.71
C PHE A 33 2.16 -24.62 3.41
N LEU A 34 0.87 -24.68 3.76
CA LEU A 34 0.02 -25.84 3.43
C LEU A 34 -0.10 -26.09 1.93
N ILE A 35 -0.18 -25.02 1.13
CA ILE A 35 -0.27 -25.12 -0.34
C ILE A 35 1.08 -25.56 -0.94
N CYS A 36 2.19 -24.99 -0.49
CA CYS A 36 3.53 -25.20 -1.06
C CYS A 36 4.26 -26.43 -0.48
N ALA A 37 3.69 -27.09 0.54
CA ALA A 37 4.26 -28.28 1.17
C ALA A 37 4.56 -29.44 0.20
N LYS A 38 3.99 -29.42 -1.01
CA LYS A 38 4.22 -30.41 -2.07
C LYS A 38 5.54 -30.24 -2.86
N GLY A 39 6.45 -29.35 -2.42
CA GLY A 39 7.82 -29.27 -2.95
C GLY A 39 8.26 -27.90 -3.46
N GLU A 40 7.38 -26.89 -3.46
CA GLU A 40 7.66 -25.54 -3.99
C GLU A 40 7.87 -24.50 -2.87
N VAL A 41 8.47 -24.90 -1.74
CA VAL A 41 8.68 -24.02 -0.58
C VAL A 41 9.50 -22.77 -0.95
N GLN A 42 10.39 -22.87 -1.94
CA GLN A 42 11.18 -21.73 -2.45
C GLN A 42 10.33 -20.68 -3.21
N ALA A 43 9.15 -21.04 -3.71
CA ALA A 43 8.25 -20.09 -4.37
C ALA A 43 7.43 -19.27 -3.36
N MET A 44 7.39 -19.69 -2.10
CA MET A 44 6.55 -19.12 -1.05
C MET A 44 6.78 -17.61 -0.83
N PRO A 45 8.02 -17.08 -0.76
CA PRO A 45 8.22 -15.64 -0.56
C PRO A 45 7.68 -14.79 -1.72
N LYS A 46 7.83 -15.26 -2.97
CA LYS A 46 7.29 -14.57 -4.15
C LYS A 46 5.76 -14.55 -4.14
N MET A 47 5.12 -15.64 -3.73
CA MET A 47 3.66 -15.66 -3.54
C MET A 47 3.23 -14.75 -2.38
N MET A 48 4.04 -14.68 -1.32
CA MET A 48 3.78 -13.82 -0.17
C MET A 48 3.78 -12.34 -0.56
N LEU A 49 4.63 -11.87 -1.48
CA LEU A 49 4.58 -10.49 -1.97
C LEU A 49 3.21 -10.12 -2.55
N LYS A 50 2.57 -11.03 -3.29
CA LYS A 50 1.21 -10.80 -3.81
C LYS A 50 0.21 -10.65 -2.67
N ILE A 51 0.24 -11.55 -1.69
CA ILE A 51 -0.68 -11.49 -0.55
C ILE A 51 -0.42 -10.25 0.32
N ILE A 52 0.84 -9.87 0.54
CA ILE A 52 1.23 -8.66 1.26
C ILE A 52 0.62 -7.42 0.60
N SER A 53 0.66 -7.34 -0.74
CA SER A 53 0.06 -6.20 -1.45
C SER A 53 -1.44 -6.04 -1.15
N TYR A 54 -2.17 -7.16 -1.03
CA TYR A 54 -3.58 -7.16 -0.61
C TYR A 54 -3.78 -6.82 0.87
N ILE A 55 -2.93 -7.35 1.75
CA ILE A 55 -2.98 -7.03 3.18
C ILE A 55 -2.76 -5.53 3.39
N LEU A 56 -1.78 -4.93 2.71
CA LEU A 56 -1.52 -3.50 2.76
C LEU A 56 -2.71 -2.67 2.26
N LEU A 57 -3.31 -3.05 1.13
CA LEU A 57 -4.53 -2.40 0.63
C LEU A 57 -5.65 -2.38 1.69
N VAL A 58 -5.96 -3.55 2.27
CA VAL A 58 -7.02 -3.68 3.27
C VAL A 58 -6.71 -2.84 4.50
N ILE A 59 -5.47 -2.90 5.00
CA ILE A 59 -5.04 -2.11 6.16
C ILE A 59 -5.14 -0.60 5.89
N PHE A 60 -4.72 -0.15 4.69
CA PHE A 60 -4.76 1.25 4.33
C PHE A 60 -6.21 1.74 4.23
N SER A 61 -7.06 1.00 3.53
CA SER A 61 -8.49 1.31 3.40
C SER A 61 -9.19 1.38 4.76
N PHE A 62 -8.91 0.45 5.68
CA PHE A 62 -9.56 0.36 6.99
C PHE A 62 -9.09 1.46 7.97
N SER A 63 -7.78 1.73 7.99
CA SER A 63 -7.17 2.73 8.90
C SER A 63 -7.70 4.15 8.66
N LEU A 64 -8.04 4.48 7.41
CA LEU A 64 -8.55 5.81 7.02
C LEU A 64 -9.98 6.06 7.46
N THR A 65 -10.76 5.00 7.61
CA THR A 65 -12.22 5.11 7.67
C THR A 65 -12.83 4.71 8.98
N GLN A 66 -12.07 4.11 9.89
CA GLN A 66 -12.48 4.07 11.29
C GLN A 66 -12.77 5.47 11.84
N GLU A 67 -12.13 6.52 11.30
CA GLU A 67 -12.35 7.89 11.75
C GLU A 67 -13.63 8.50 11.17
N PHE A 68 -13.94 8.22 9.90
CA PHE A 68 -15.19 8.63 9.25
C PHE A 68 -16.41 7.84 9.79
N SER A 69 -16.29 6.52 10.02
CA SER A 69 -17.42 5.71 10.51
C SER A 69 -17.77 6.04 11.96
N ASN A 70 -16.79 6.38 12.78
CA ASN A 70 -16.99 6.71 14.19
C ASN A 70 -17.38 8.18 14.42
N LYS A 71 -17.59 8.98 13.35
CA LYS A 71 -17.84 10.44 13.40
C LYS A 71 -16.78 11.22 14.18
N THR A 72 -15.61 10.62 14.37
CA THR A 72 -14.45 11.24 15.00
C THR A 72 -13.74 12.16 14.03
N ASP A 73 -13.98 12.05 12.73
CA ASP A 73 -13.59 13.05 11.73
C ASP A 73 -13.99 14.47 12.17
N LYS A 74 -15.24 14.69 12.61
CA LYS A 74 -15.65 15.98 13.16
C LYS A 74 -14.84 16.39 14.37
N MET A 75 -14.56 15.48 15.30
CA MET A 75 -13.86 15.80 16.56
C MET A 75 -12.34 15.98 16.37
N ILE A 76 -11.75 15.29 15.40
CA ILE A 76 -10.33 15.35 15.05
C ILE A 76 -10.06 16.58 14.16
N PHE A 77 -10.94 16.87 13.19
CA PHE A 77 -10.82 18.01 12.29
C PHE A 77 -11.38 19.33 12.84
N THR A 78 -12.21 19.32 13.89
CA THR A 78 -12.56 20.52 14.69
C THR A 78 -11.72 20.67 15.97
N GLY A 79 -10.80 19.71 16.21
CA GLY A 79 -9.90 19.69 17.36
C GLY A 79 -8.62 20.52 17.19
N ILE A 80 -7.59 20.16 17.96
CA ILE A 80 -6.32 20.90 18.07
C ILE A 80 -5.37 20.64 16.88
N PHE A 81 -5.65 19.65 16.03
CA PHE A 81 -4.79 19.21 14.93
C PHE A 81 -5.29 19.71 13.57
N SER A 82 -4.35 20.07 12.69
CA SER A 82 -4.69 20.47 11.32
C SER A 82 -5.00 19.25 10.44
N ARG A 83 -5.83 19.45 9.41
CA ARG A 83 -6.22 18.40 8.45
C ARG A 83 -5.00 17.74 7.79
N ILE A 84 -4.00 18.55 7.45
CA ILE A 84 -2.74 18.11 6.86
C ILE A 84 -1.91 17.26 7.83
N GLU A 85 -1.84 17.63 9.12
CA GLU A 85 -1.11 16.83 10.12
C GLU A 85 -1.70 15.42 10.28
N ILE A 86 -3.03 15.29 10.16
CA ILE A 86 -3.72 14.00 10.21
C ILE A 86 -3.36 13.17 8.97
N MET A 87 -3.42 13.76 7.77
CA MET A 87 -3.02 13.07 6.52
C MET A 87 -1.57 12.58 6.58
N LEU A 88 -0.65 13.40 7.10
CA LEU A 88 0.75 13.02 7.28
C LEU A 88 0.93 11.91 8.33
N SER A 89 0.15 11.91 9.41
CA SER A 89 0.18 10.82 10.39
C SER A 89 -0.27 9.49 9.78
N LYS A 90 -1.34 9.51 8.97
CA LYS A 90 -1.83 8.30 8.29
C LYS A 90 -0.80 7.77 7.30
N LEU A 91 -0.19 8.63 6.50
CA LEU A 91 0.89 8.23 5.61
C LEU A 91 2.07 7.61 6.37
N SER A 92 2.45 8.20 7.51
CA SER A 92 3.50 7.64 8.38
C SER A 92 3.12 6.26 8.91
N SER A 93 1.85 6.06 9.30
CA SER A 93 1.32 4.78 9.75
C SER A 93 1.39 3.70 8.67
N PHE A 94 1.13 4.08 7.42
CA PHE A 94 1.23 3.19 6.25
C PHE A 94 2.66 2.75 5.97
N ILE A 95 3.62 3.68 6.05
CA ILE A 95 5.04 3.37 5.90
C ILE A 95 5.48 2.37 6.98
N ILE A 96 5.04 2.56 8.22
CA ILE A 96 5.37 1.64 9.33
C ILE A 96 4.76 0.26 9.09
N ALA A 97 3.50 0.17 8.67
CA ALA A 97 2.87 -1.10 8.32
C ALA A 97 3.66 -1.83 7.22
N ALA A 98 4.10 -1.10 6.19
CA ALA A 98 4.92 -1.66 5.13
C ALA A 98 6.30 -2.14 5.61
N ILE A 99 6.95 -1.41 6.53
CA ILE A 99 8.20 -1.86 7.16
C ILE A 99 8.00 -3.16 7.94
N VAL A 100 6.89 -3.31 8.66
CA VAL A 100 6.58 -4.58 9.36
C VAL A 100 6.39 -5.72 8.36
N CYS A 101 5.64 -5.49 7.28
CA CYS A 101 5.48 -6.49 6.22
C CYS A 101 6.82 -6.83 5.53
N PHE A 102 7.72 -5.86 5.35
CA PHE A 102 9.06 -6.08 4.83
C PHE A 102 9.88 -6.98 5.76
N ILE A 103 9.93 -6.67 7.06
CA ILE A 103 10.65 -7.48 8.05
C ILE A 103 10.11 -8.92 8.03
N PHE A 104 8.79 -9.09 7.98
CA PHE A 104 8.17 -10.41 7.88
C PHE A 104 8.55 -11.15 6.60
N TYR A 105 8.54 -10.45 5.45
CA TYR A 105 8.94 -11.02 4.17
C TYR A 105 10.40 -11.48 4.17
N GLU A 106 11.31 -10.72 4.77
CA GLU A 106 12.73 -11.11 4.86
C GLU A 106 12.92 -12.31 5.81
N ILE A 107 12.22 -12.34 6.95
CA ILE A 107 12.22 -13.52 7.84
C ILE A 107 11.75 -14.77 7.09
N LEU A 108 10.68 -14.65 6.31
CA LEU A 108 10.17 -15.76 5.49
C LEU A 108 11.17 -16.17 4.41
N SER A 109 11.83 -15.21 3.76
CA SER A 109 12.84 -15.46 2.72
C SER A 109 14.05 -16.21 3.27
N ILE A 110 14.46 -15.89 4.50
CA ILE A 110 15.49 -16.62 5.25
C ILE A 110 15.02 -18.04 5.57
N ALA A 111 13.81 -18.20 6.10
CA ALA A 111 13.26 -19.52 6.43
C ALA A 111 13.13 -20.45 5.21
N CYS A 112 12.86 -19.89 4.03
CA CYS A 112 12.75 -20.62 2.76
C CYS A 112 14.08 -20.75 1.99
N ASN A 113 15.22 -20.31 2.54
CA ASN A 113 16.53 -20.32 1.88
C ASN A 113 16.59 -19.58 0.53
N THR A 114 15.84 -18.49 0.39
CA THR A 114 15.80 -17.64 -0.83
C THR A 114 16.34 -16.23 -0.60
N PHE A 115 16.89 -15.98 0.59
CA PHE A 115 17.41 -14.69 0.99
C PHE A 115 18.63 -14.27 0.16
N ASP A 116 18.59 -13.07 -0.39
CA ASP A 116 19.71 -12.40 -1.05
C ASP A 116 20.01 -11.08 -0.36
N SER A 117 21.15 -11.01 0.33
CA SER A 117 21.58 -9.82 1.08
C SER A 117 21.79 -8.59 0.18
N LYS A 118 22.09 -8.79 -1.11
CA LYS A 118 22.25 -7.68 -2.06
C LYS A 118 20.91 -7.04 -2.41
N MET A 119 19.83 -7.80 -2.35
CA MET A 119 18.48 -7.34 -2.68
C MET A 119 17.73 -6.72 -1.50
N LEU A 120 18.21 -6.91 -0.26
CA LEU A 120 17.55 -6.43 0.96
C LEU A 120 17.19 -4.94 0.89
N LEU A 121 18.14 -4.10 0.49
CA LEU A 121 17.94 -2.65 0.42
C LEU A 121 16.99 -2.25 -0.73
N ASN A 122 17.06 -2.98 -1.85
CA ASN A 122 16.13 -2.80 -2.98
C ASN A 122 14.70 -3.20 -2.59
N ASN A 123 14.53 -4.31 -1.88
CA ASN A 123 13.25 -4.77 -1.35
C ASN A 123 12.67 -3.72 -0.39
N LEU A 124 13.48 -3.21 0.55
CA LEU A 124 13.04 -2.16 1.47
C LEU A 124 12.52 -0.92 0.71
N TYR A 125 13.25 -0.45 -0.30
CA TYR A 125 12.80 0.65 -1.14
C TYR A 125 11.51 0.33 -1.89
N ALA A 126 11.36 -0.89 -2.40
CA ALA A 126 10.14 -1.30 -3.07
C ALA A 126 8.92 -1.24 -2.13
N PHE A 127 9.07 -1.71 -0.88
CA PHE A 127 8.01 -1.61 0.12
C PHE A 127 7.66 -0.16 0.46
N ILE A 128 8.66 0.72 0.62
CA ILE A 128 8.42 2.15 0.91
C ILE A 128 7.72 2.84 -0.27
N ILE A 129 8.21 2.67 -1.51
CA ILE A 129 7.62 3.29 -2.70
C ILE A 129 6.19 2.79 -2.91
N PHE A 130 5.96 1.49 -2.73
CA PHE A 130 4.62 0.89 -2.83
C PHE A 130 3.69 1.50 -1.78
N ALA A 131 4.11 1.56 -0.52
CA ALA A 131 3.33 2.10 0.58
C ALA A 131 2.98 3.58 0.39
N VAL A 132 3.95 4.40 -0.04
CA VAL A 132 3.72 5.82 -0.31
C VAL A 132 2.73 6.00 -1.45
N THR A 133 2.91 5.29 -2.56
CA THR A 133 2.07 5.49 -3.75
C THR A 133 0.65 4.97 -3.53
N LEU A 134 0.51 3.74 -3.04
CA LEU A 134 -0.80 3.17 -2.72
C LEU A 134 -1.47 3.94 -1.59
N GLY A 135 -0.73 4.25 -0.51
CA GLY A 135 -1.25 4.95 0.65
C GLY A 135 -1.77 6.35 0.33
N THR A 136 -1.05 7.13 -0.48
CA THR A 136 -1.49 8.46 -0.93
C THR A 136 -2.70 8.40 -1.88
N PHE A 137 -2.78 7.35 -2.70
CA PHE A 137 -3.95 7.09 -3.52
C PHE A 137 -5.18 6.75 -2.67
N GLU A 138 -5.05 5.82 -1.72
CA GLU A 138 -6.13 5.45 -0.79
C GLU A 138 -6.58 6.66 0.04
N LEU A 139 -5.64 7.50 0.49
CA LEU A 139 -5.95 8.78 1.14
C LEU A 139 -6.83 9.66 0.25
N LEU A 140 -6.43 9.89 -1.00
CA LEU A 140 -7.20 10.68 -1.96
C LEU A 140 -8.62 10.14 -2.13
N VAL A 141 -8.75 8.84 -2.38
CA VAL A 141 -10.06 8.20 -2.57
C VAL A 141 -10.91 8.30 -1.30
N SER A 142 -10.30 8.14 -0.12
CA SER A 142 -11.01 8.22 1.16
C SER A 142 -11.56 9.62 1.43
N VAL A 143 -10.85 10.66 1.02
CA VAL A 143 -11.32 12.05 1.12
C VAL A 143 -12.53 12.28 0.23
N PHE A 144 -12.63 11.63 -0.93
CA PHE A 144 -13.81 11.69 -1.78
C PHE A 144 -14.97 10.86 -1.26
N SER A 145 -14.72 9.59 -0.92
CA SER A 145 -15.76 8.61 -0.62
C SER A 145 -16.33 8.74 0.80
N SER A 146 -15.50 9.13 1.76
CA SER A 146 -15.76 8.98 3.20
C SER A 146 -16.27 7.59 3.62
N ASN A 147 -16.02 6.56 2.80
CA ASN A 147 -16.53 5.20 2.99
C ASN A 147 -15.44 4.15 2.72
N PHE A 148 -15.16 3.31 3.73
CA PHE A 148 -14.08 2.32 3.67
C PHE A 148 -14.23 1.31 2.57
N LEU A 149 -15.46 0.83 2.39
CA LEU A 149 -15.78 -0.25 1.49
C LEU A 149 -15.61 0.27 0.06
N LEU A 150 -16.05 1.51 -0.19
CA LEU A 150 -15.85 2.17 -1.48
C LEU A 150 -14.37 2.44 -1.77
N THR A 151 -13.60 2.94 -0.78
CA THR A 151 -12.16 3.18 -0.94
C THR A 151 -11.43 1.89 -1.27
N GLY A 152 -11.65 0.83 -0.49
CA GLY A 152 -11.03 -0.47 -0.71
C GLY A 152 -11.42 -1.11 -2.06
N ILE A 153 -12.69 -0.99 -2.48
CA ILE A 153 -13.12 -1.48 -3.80
C ILE A 153 -12.41 -0.70 -4.92
N ILE A 154 -12.39 0.63 -4.85
CA ILE A 154 -11.75 1.47 -5.88
C ILE A 154 -10.24 1.17 -5.94
N GLY A 155 -9.59 1.06 -4.79
CA GLY A 155 -8.19 0.64 -4.66
C GLY A 155 -7.92 -0.72 -5.29
N TYR A 156 -8.73 -1.72 -4.94
CA TYR A 156 -8.63 -3.07 -5.51
C TYR A 156 -8.81 -3.04 -7.04
N VAL A 157 -9.87 -2.41 -7.53
CA VAL A 157 -10.18 -2.35 -8.97
C VAL A 157 -9.04 -1.69 -9.75
N LEU A 158 -8.50 -0.58 -9.24
CA LEU A 158 -7.53 0.22 -9.98
C LEU A 158 -6.11 -0.32 -9.89
N TYR A 159 -5.66 -0.78 -8.72
CA TYR A 159 -4.28 -1.24 -8.57
C TYR A 159 -4.12 -2.73 -8.89
N PHE A 160 -5.15 -3.57 -8.70
CA PHE A 160 -5.00 -5.03 -8.69
C PHE A 160 -5.68 -5.71 -9.90
N ASP A 161 -6.17 -6.93 -9.69
CA ASP A 161 -6.41 -7.94 -10.73
C ASP A 161 -7.18 -7.44 -11.95
N LEU A 162 -8.22 -6.61 -11.76
CA LEU A 162 -9.09 -6.20 -12.87
C LEU A 162 -8.36 -5.27 -13.87
N ILE A 163 -7.83 -4.14 -13.39
CA ILE A 163 -7.11 -3.20 -14.26
C ILE A 163 -5.80 -3.83 -14.74
N LEU A 164 -5.09 -4.58 -13.90
CA LEU A 164 -3.86 -5.24 -14.32
C LEU A 164 -4.10 -6.23 -15.47
N ALA A 165 -5.17 -7.02 -15.41
CA ALA A 165 -5.55 -7.95 -16.49
C ALA A 165 -5.98 -7.19 -17.75
N LEU A 166 -6.77 -6.12 -17.63
CA LEU A 166 -7.18 -5.28 -18.76
C LEU A 166 -5.97 -4.64 -19.45
N LEU A 167 -5.03 -4.10 -18.68
CA LEU A 167 -3.81 -3.48 -19.21
C LEU A 167 -2.90 -4.53 -19.86
N ASN A 168 -2.74 -5.72 -19.27
CA ASN A 168 -1.97 -6.81 -19.88
C ASN A 168 -2.58 -7.27 -21.21
N ASN A 169 -3.90 -7.42 -21.29
CA ASN A 169 -4.58 -7.74 -22.54
C ASN A 169 -4.39 -6.64 -23.60
N ALA A 170 -4.45 -5.37 -23.18
CA ALA A 170 -4.18 -4.24 -24.08
C ALA A 170 -2.73 -4.24 -24.59
N LEU A 171 -1.75 -4.63 -23.75
CA LEU A 171 -0.34 -4.77 -24.16
C LEU A 171 -0.13 -5.94 -25.14
N GLY A 172 -0.85 -7.04 -24.97
CA GLY A 172 -0.79 -8.21 -25.86
C GLY A 172 -1.54 -8.02 -27.18
N SER A 173 -2.46 -7.05 -27.25
CA SER A 173 -3.15 -6.70 -28.49
C SER A 173 -2.24 -5.92 -29.46
N GLY A 174 -2.54 -5.96 -30.76
CA GLY A 174 -1.80 -5.27 -31.85
C GLY A 174 -1.87 -3.73 -31.82
N ARG A 175 -1.94 -3.12 -30.63
CA ARG A 175 -1.95 -1.67 -30.41
C ARG A 175 -0.60 -1.06 -30.80
N SER A 176 -0.62 0.24 -31.11
CA SER A 176 0.60 0.99 -31.40
C SER A 176 1.56 0.98 -30.20
N GLU A 177 2.86 1.03 -30.48
CA GLU A 177 3.89 1.06 -29.44
C GLU A 177 3.77 2.27 -28.50
N ALA A 178 3.24 3.40 -29.00
CA ALA A 178 2.95 4.57 -28.18
C ALA A 178 1.94 4.25 -27.06
N VAL A 179 0.86 3.51 -27.37
CA VAL A 179 -0.14 3.12 -26.37
C VAL A 179 0.44 2.14 -25.36
N LYS A 180 1.27 1.20 -25.82
CA LYS A 180 1.96 0.26 -24.92
C LYS A 180 2.92 0.97 -23.99
N HIS A 181 3.63 1.99 -24.47
CA HIS A 181 4.49 2.83 -23.64
C HIS A 181 3.68 3.53 -22.55
N VAL A 182 2.56 4.16 -22.90
CA VAL A 182 1.68 4.84 -21.92
C VAL A 182 1.21 3.86 -20.84
N ILE A 183 0.75 2.66 -21.22
CA ILE A 183 0.29 1.65 -20.25
C ILE A 183 1.41 1.25 -19.28
N LYS A 184 2.62 0.99 -19.80
CA LYS A 184 3.78 0.63 -18.97
C LYS A 184 4.25 1.76 -18.04
N SER A 185 3.87 3.00 -18.34
CA SER A 185 4.15 4.18 -17.51
C SER A 185 3.04 4.51 -16.50
N LEU A 186 1.92 3.78 -16.48
CA LEU A 186 0.85 4.02 -15.50
C LEU A 186 1.27 3.54 -14.10
N PRO A 187 1.05 4.34 -13.03
CA PRO A 187 1.39 3.93 -11.67
C PRO A 187 0.65 2.67 -11.23
N PHE A 188 -0.59 2.48 -11.69
CA PHE A 188 -1.40 1.29 -11.43
C PHE A 188 -0.78 0.00 -11.98
N TYR A 189 -0.18 0.08 -13.17
CA TYR A 189 0.52 -1.04 -13.79
C TYR A 189 1.86 -1.30 -13.09
N ILE A 190 2.61 -0.22 -12.85
CA ILE A 190 3.95 -0.29 -12.26
C ILE A 190 3.90 -0.84 -10.83
N ALA A 191 2.96 -0.37 -10.00
CA ALA A 191 2.90 -0.69 -8.58
C ALA A 191 2.96 -2.19 -8.32
N ASN A 192 2.04 -2.97 -8.91
CA ASN A 192 2.01 -4.40 -8.65
C ASN A 192 3.05 -5.17 -9.48
N THR A 193 3.32 -4.78 -10.74
CA THR A 193 4.34 -5.49 -11.53
C THR A 193 5.75 -5.37 -10.94
N GLY A 194 6.13 -4.16 -10.51
CA GLY A 194 7.42 -3.92 -9.85
C GLY A 194 7.50 -4.51 -8.44
N PHE A 195 6.42 -4.42 -7.65
CA PHE A 195 6.39 -5.01 -6.32
C PHE A 195 6.51 -6.55 -6.38
N TYR A 196 5.82 -7.20 -7.32
CA TYR A 196 5.89 -8.66 -7.48
C TYR A 196 7.22 -9.15 -8.05
N SER A 197 7.96 -8.30 -8.78
CA SER A 197 9.32 -8.61 -9.20
C SER A 197 10.37 -8.38 -8.10
N GLY A 198 9.97 -7.90 -6.92
CA GLY A 198 10.89 -7.61 -5.80
C GLY A 198 11.69 -6.31 -5.98
N GLY A 199 11.24 -5.39 -6.84
CA GLY A 199 11.98 -4.17 -7.11
C GLY A 199 11.44 -3.35 -8.27
N TYR A 200 11.71 -2.05 -8.21
CA TYR A 200 11.38 -1.10 -9.28
C TYR A 200 12.65 -0.65 -10.00
N THR A 201 12.55 -0.46 -11.31
CA THR A 201 13.58 0.30 -12.05
C THR A 201 13.58 1.76 -11.62
N VAL A 202 14.69 2.48 -11.84
CA VAL A 202 14.81 3.91 -11.51
C VAL A 202 13.66 4.73 -12.10
N ASN A 203 13.32 4.50 -13.38
CA ASN A 203 12.23 5.22 -14.05
C ASN A 203 10.88 4.92 -13.41
N GLN A 204 10.61 3.66 -13.06
CA GLN A 204 9.38 3.27 -12.36
C GLN A 204 9.29 3.94 -10.99
N SER A 205 10.38 3.97 -10.23
CA SER A 205 10.46 4.63 -8.93
C SER A 205 10.15 6.13 -9.04
N ILE A 206 10.72 6.82 -10.03
CA ILE A 206 10.46 8.25 -10.26
C ILE A 206 8.98 8.48 -10.55
N ILE A 207 8.39 7.71 -11.46
CA ILE A 207 6.96 7.83 -11.81
C ILE A 207 6.08 7.63 -10.58
N MET A 208 6.34 6.56 -9.81
CA MET A 208 5.57 6.21 -8.61
C MET A 208 5.65 7.32 -7.55
N ILE A 209 6.84 7.84 -7.27
CA ILE A 209 7.03 8.95 -6.31
C ILE A 209 6.32 10.21 -6.80
N CYS A 210 6.48 10.60 -8.06
CA CYS A 210 5.80 11.76 -8.63
C CYS A 210 4.27 11.63 -8.53
N CYS A 211 3.71 10.46 -8.89
CA CYS A 211 2.28 10.19 -8.76
C CYS A 211 1.82 10.23 -7.30
N GLY A 212 2.57 9.62 -6.38
CA GLY A 212 2.23 9.64 -4.95
C GLY A 212 2.21 11.06 -4.36
N VAL A 213 3.19 11.89 -4.72
CA VAL A 213 3.20 13.31 -4.33
C VAL A 213 1.99 14.06 -4.90
N LEU A 214 1.65 13.83 -6.18
CA LEU A 214 0.48 14.45 -6.80
C LEU A 214 -0.83 14.02 -6.10
N PHE A 215 -0.99 12.74 -5.78
CA PHE A 215 -2.16 12.25 -5.04
C PHE A 215 -2.25 12.88 -3.64
N LEU A 216 -1.13 13.01 -2.94
CA LEU A 216 -1.09 13.67 -1.63
C LEU A 216 -1.48 15.14 -1.71
N ILE A 217 -0.94 15.88 -2.68
CA ILE A 217 -1.28 17.30 -2.89
C ILE A 217 -2.78 17.45 -3.18
N LEU A 218 -3.34 16.60 -4.06
CA LEU A 218 -4.76 16.60 -4.35
C LEU A 218 -5.60 16.28 -3.10
N ALA A 219 -5.21 15.25 -2.34
CA ALA A 219 -5.90 14.85 -1.12
C ALA A 219 -5.95 15.99 -0.09
N CYS A 220 -4.82 16.67 0.13
CA CYS A 220 -4.72 17.85 1.00
C CYS A 220 -5.59 19.01 0.48
N ALA A 221 -5.54 19.31 -0.82
CA ALA A 221 -6.33 20.39 -1.40
C ALA A 221 -7.85 20.15 -1.29
N ILE A 222 -8.29 18.90 -1.44
CA ILE A 222 -9.71 18.53 -1.33
C ILE A 222 -10.15 18.54 0.13
N ILE A 223 -9.37 17.94 1.04
CA ILE A 223 -9.76 17.87 2.45
C ILE A 223 -9.83 19.26 3.08
N ASP A 224 -8.99 20.21 2.67
CA ASP A 224 -9.05 21.59 3.15
C ASP A 224 -10.31 22.34 2.69
N ARG A 225 -10.85 22.00 1.52
CA ARG A 225 -12.08 22.59 0.97
C ARG A 225 -13.36 21.85 1.35
N LYS A 226 -13.24 20.64 1.90
CA LYS A 226 -14.40 19.82 2.26
C LYS A 226 -15.03 20.38 3.55
N ASP A 227 -16.30 20.72 3.48
CA ASP A 227 -17.09 21.00 4.68
C ASP A 227 -17.36 19.66 5.40
N ILE A 228 -16.88 19.55 6.65
CA ILE A 228 -17.01 18.36 7.51
C ILE A 228 -18.00 18.68 8.62
#